data_AF-A0A150KM72-F1
#
_entry.id   AF-A0A150KM72-F1
#
_cell.length_a   1.000
_cell.length_b   1.000
_cell.length_c   1.000
_cell.angle_alpha   90.00
_cell.angle_beta   90.00
_cell.angle_gamma   90.00
#
_symmetry.space_group_name_H-M   'P 1'
#
loop_
_entity.id
_entity.type
_entity.pdbx_description
1 polymer ?
#
loop_
_entity_poly.entity_id
_entity_poly.type
_entity_poly.pdbx_seq_one_letter_code
_entity_poly.pdbx_strand_id
1 'polypeptide(L)'
;MPKLTKKEKNIIIHYSQTHIKKIQFKDGDEMDWDWCPLCNGVNDERLLCPACDGRMLDQGRIYDYYDDYSPYMDIDLIKLADGVPNSSKRNECVHLFKCSNCGVDLPKKITY
;
A
#
# COMPACT_ATOMS: atom_id res chain seq x y z
N MET A 1 26.30 2.72 -11.08
CA MET A 1 26.44 1.85 -9.89
C MET A 1 26.40 2.72 -8.64
N PRO A 2 25.25 2.84 -7.96
CA PRO A 2 25.20 3.51 -6.67
C PRO A 2 25.56 2.51 -5.56
N LYS A 3 26.35 3.01 -4.61
CA LYS A 3 26.97 2.27 -3.53
C LYS A 3 25.92 1.89 -2.48
N LEU A 4 25.84 0.61 -2.14
CA LEU A 4 25.13 0.10 -0.97
C LEU A 4 25.83 0.61 0.31
N THR A 5 25.19 1.52 1.04
CA THR A 5 25.59 1.82 2.43
C THR A 5 24.38 2.14 3.29
N LYS A 6 23.81 1.12 3.96
CA LYS A 6 23.61 1.12 5.43
C LYS A 6 22.99 -0.20 5.91
N LYS A 7 23.74 -0.84 6.82
CA LYS A 7 23.35 -1.82 7.84
C LYS A 7 22.61 -3.08 7.37
N GLU A 8 23.40 -4.14 7.25
CA GLU A 8 23.02 -5.54 7.45
C GLU A 8 21.96 -5.68 8.56
N LYS A 9 20.71 -5.97 8.19
CA LYS A 9 19.71 -6.46 9.12
C LYS A 9 19.47 -7.93 8.80
N ASN A 10 19.68 -8.78 9.80
CA ASN A 10 19.69 -10.25 9.74
C ASN A 10 18.37 -10.81 9.17
N ILE A 11 18.37 -11.13 7.87
CA ILE A 11 17.31 -11.90 7.21
C ILE A 11 17.68 -13.38 7.34
N ILE A 12 16.83 -14.18 8.00
CA ILE A 12 16.97 -15.64 7.99
C ILE A 12 16.06 -16.20 6.91
N ILE A 13 16.64 -16.72 5.82
CA ILE A 13 15.91 -17.33 4.72
C ILE A 13 15.83 -18.84 4.97
N HIS A 14 14.64 -19.35 5.27
CA HIS A 14 14.38 -20.78 5.29
C HIS A 14 13.80 -21.23 3.94
N TYR A 15 14.49 -22.14 3.27
CA TYR A 15 14.02 -22.77 2.04
C TYR A 15 13.25 -24.05 2.39
N SER A 16 11.98 -24.15 1.99
CA SER A 16 11.25 -25.43 1.92
C SER A 16 10.85 -25.72 0.47
N GLN A 17 10.78 -27.01 0.11
CA GLN A 17 10.64 -27.49 -1.28
C GLN A 17 9.29 -27.18 -1.95
N THR A 18 8.42 -26.37 -1.33
CA THR A 18 7.12 -25.96 -1.87
C THR A 18 7.00 -24.43 -1.83
N HIS A 19 7.82 -23.78 -2.68
CA HIS A 19 7.81 -22.39 -3.18
C HIS A 19 6.81 -21.35 -2.61
N ILE A 20 6.74 -21.17 -1.29
CA ILE A 20 6.18 -19.95 -0.67
C ILE A 20 7.22 -19.41 0.31
N LYS A 21 7.76 -18.22 0.02
CA LYS A 21 8.64 -17.47 0.93
C LYS A 21 7.81 -17.01 2.14
N LYS A 22 8.02 -17.59 3.32
CA LYS A 22 7.59 -16.96 4.57
C LYS A 22 8.72 -16.05 5.04
N ILE A 23 8.54 -14.74 4.86
CA ILE A 23 9.40 -13.75 5.52
C ILE A 23 8.85 -13.57 6.94
N GLN A 24 9.66 -13.88 7.95
CA GLN A 24 9.33 -13.61 9.35
C GLN A 24 10.12 -12.38 9.79
N PHE A 25 9.42 -11.28 10.07
CA PHE A 25 9.98 -10.09 10.70
C PHE A 25 9.89 -10.26 12.22
N LYS A 26 10.92 -9.85 12.96
CA LYS A 26 10.86 -9.86 14.44
C LYS A 26 9.86 -8.79 14.90
N ASP A 27 9.00 -9.16 15.83
CA ASP A 27 7.94 -8.30 16.35
C ASP A 27 8.48 -6.95 16.85
N GLY A 28 7.88 -5.85 16.39
CA GLY A 28 7.98 -4.53 17.05
C GLY A 28 8.66 -3.39 16.29
N ASP A 29 9.17 -3.59 15.07
CA ASP A 29 9.71 -2.49 14.26
C ASP A 29 8.65 -1.99 13.26
N GLU A 30 8.32 -0.69 13.32
CA GLU A 30 7.51 0.02 12.34
C GLU A 30 8.11 -0.18 10.94
N MET A 31 7.32 -0.76 10.04
CA MET A 31 7.79 -1.27 8.75
C MET A 31 7.85 -0.12 7.75
N ASP A 32 8.98 0.59 7.72
CA ASP A 32 9.31 1.70 6.81
C ASP A 32 9.67 1.11 5.42
N TRP A 33 8.68 0.99 4.55
CA TRP A 33 8.88 0.63 3.14
C TRP A 33 8.95 1.91 2.33
N ASP A 34 9.72 1.91 1.23
CA ASP A 34 9.65 3.03 0.27
C ASP A 34 8.47 2.90 -0.71
N TRP A 35 7.56 1.94 -0.49
CA TRP A 35 6.44 1.63 -1.39
C TRP A 35 5.22 1.11 -0.63
N CYS A 36 4.02 1.37 -1.18
CA CYS A 36 2.76 0.95 -0.56
C CYS A 36 2.60 -0.58 -0.57
N PRO A 37 2.40 -1.23 0.59
CA PRO A 37 2.32 -2.69 0.66
C PRO A 37 1.01 -3.26 0.10
N LEU A 38 -0.08 -2.46 0.06
CA LEU A 38 -1.34 -2.87 -0.58
C LEU A 38 -1.20 -2.92 -2.10
N CYS A 39 -0.61 -1.88 -2.70
CA CYS A 39 -0.36 -1.83 -4.15
C CYS A 39 0.48 -3.02 -4.64
N ASN A 40 1.37 -3.53 -3.78
CA ASN A 40 2.29 -4.62 -4.10
C ASN A 40 1.81 -5.99 -3.62
N GLY A 41 0.58 -6.09 -3.08
CA GLY A 41 -0.01 -7.36 -2.64
C GLY A 41 0.75 -8.03 -1.48
N VAL A 42 1.48 -7.25 -0.68
CA VAL A 42 2.28 -7.73 0.45
C VAL A 42 1.47 -7.73 1.75
N ASN A 43 0.54 -6.78 1.89
CA ASN A 43 -0.42 -6.72 2.99
C ASN A 43 -1.85 -6.64 2.45
N ASP A 44 -2.81 -6.97 3.31
CA ASP A 44 -4.24 -6.74 3.11
C ASP A 44 -4.79 -5.88 4.26
N GLU A 45 -5.64 -4.91 3.93
CA GLU A 45 -6.39 -4.13 4.91
C GLU A 45 -7.74 -4.79 5.22
N ARG A 46 -8.08 -4.90 6.51
CA ARG A 46 -9.39 -5.37 6.96
C ARG A 46 -10.20 -4.18 7.46
N LEU A 47 -11.18 -3.78 6.67
CA LEU A 47 -12.00 -2.60 6.93
C LEU A 47 -13.49 -2.96 6.90
N LEU A 48 -14.24 -2.40 7.84
CA LEU A 48 -15.70 -2.49 7.89
C LEU A 48 -16.33 -1.19 7.40
N CYS A 49 -17.45 -1.31 6.70
CA CYS A 49 -18.17 -0.18 6.15
C CYS A 49 -18.82 0.64 7.26
N PRO A 50 -18.59 1.97 7.33
CA PRO A 50 -19.18 2.81 8.37
C PRO A 50 -20.70 2.97 8.24
N ALA A 51 -21.30 2.55 7.13
CA ALA A 51 -22.74 2.67 6.87
C ALA A 51 -23.53 1.38 7.13
N CYS A 52 -22.90 0.20 7.10
CA CYS A 52 -23.63 -1.08 7.21
C CYS A 52 -22.82 -2.22 7.83
N ASP A 53 -21.62 -1.96 8.34
CA ASP A 53 -20.67 -2.94 8.90
C ASP A 53 -20.23 -4.07 7.94
N GLY A 54 -20.61 -4.02 6.67
CA GLY A 54 -20.17 -4.96 5.65
C GLY A 54 -18.68 -4.84 5.33
N ARG A 55 -18.06 -5.93 4.87
CA ARG A 55 -16.65 -5.95 4.47
C ARG A 55 -16.39 -4.98 3.31
N MET A 56 -15.34 -4.18 3.45
CA MET A 56 -14.83 -3.32 2.37
C MET A 56 -13.68 -4.01 1.63
N LEU A 57 -13.64 -3.81 0.31
CA LEU A 57 -12.63 -4.34 -0.58
C LEU A 57 -11.76 -3.20 -1.10
N ASP A 58 -10.45 -3.40 -1.11
CA ASP A 58 -9.52 -2.48 -1.75
C ASP A 58 -9.79 -2.47 -3.27
N GLN A 59 -9.91 -1.28 -3.85
CA GLN A 59 -10.11 -1.08 -5.29
C GLN A 59 -8.86 -0.47 -5.96
N GLY A 60 -7.78 -0.28 -5.22
CA GLY A 60 -6.55 0.34 -5.69
C GLY A 60 -6.48 1.83 -5.39
N ARG A 61 -5.60 2.51 -6.11
CA ARG A 61 -5.17 3.88 -5.80
C ARG A 61 -6.22 4.86 -6.30
N ILE A 62 -6.56 5.85 -5.48
CA ILE A 62 -7.69 6.74 -5.79
C ILE A 62 -7.48 7.57 -7.06
N TYR A 63 -6.24 7.98 -7.34
CA TYR A 63 -5.92 8.77 -8.53
C TYR A 63 -6.01 7.98 -9.84
N ASP A 64 -5.99 6.64 -9.79
CA ASP A 64 -6.21 5.80 -10.99
C ASP A 64 -7.66 5.95 -11.52
N TYR A 65 -8.55 6.62 -10.76
CA TYR A 65 -9.93 6.94 -11.16
C TYR A 65 -10.11 8.36 -11.72
N TYR A 66 -9.11 9.23 -11.61
CA TYR A 66 -9.25 10.66 -11.94
C TYR A 66 -8.65 11.05 -13.29
N ASP A 67 -7.67 10.30 -13.78
CA ASP A 67 -6.96 10.60 -15.01
C ASP A 67 -6.66 9.32 -15.80
N ASP A 68 -6.23 9.48 -17.05
CA ASP A 68 -5.78 8.37 -17.88
C ASP A 68 -4.57 7.70 -17.23
N TYR A 69 -4.65 6.37 -17.11
CA TYR A 69 -3.62 5.56 -16.47
C TYR A 69 -2.26 5.79 -17.14
N SER A 70 -1.37 6.45 -16.41
CA SER A 70 -0.04 6.87 -16.87
C SER A 70 1.05 6.10 -16.12
N PRO A 71 1.35 4.84 -16.52
CA PRO A 71 2.18 3.92 -15.74
C PRO A 71 3.64 4.36 -15.55
N TYR A 72 4.11 5.28 -16.40
CA TYR A 72 5.49 5.76 -16.39
C TYR A 72 5.65 7.16 -15.79
N MET A 73 4.56 7.78 -15.35
CA MET A 73 4.63 9.08 -14.69
C MET A 73 5.15 8.91 -13.25
N ASP A 74 5.93 9.89 -12.80
CA ASP A 74 6.46 9.90 -11.44
C ASP A 74 5.31 9.84 -10.42
N ILE A 75 5.43 8.93 -9.45
CA ILE A 75 4.40 8.68 -8.46
C ILE A 75 4.10 9.93 -7.61
N ASP A 76 5.12 10.73 -7.32
CA ASP A 76 4.96 11.93 -6.51
C ASP A 76 4.26 13.04 -7.30
N LEU A 77 4.40 13.05 -8.63
CA LEU A 77 3.65 13.94 -9.50
C LEU A 77 2.16 13.55 -9.54
N ILE A 78 1.86 12.24 -9.68
CA ILE A 78 0.47 11.73 -9.72
C ILE A 78 -0.24 11.99 -8.38
N LYS A 79 0.45 11.81 -7.24
CA LYS A 79 -0.11 12.05 -5.90
C LYS A 79 -0.64 13.46 -5.71
N LEU A 80 -0.22 14.46 -6.49
CA LEU A 80 -0.81 15.80 -6.43
C LEU A 80 -2.32 15.83 -6.72
N ALA A 81 -2.84 14.81 -7.40
CA ALA A 81 -4.25 14.66 -7.73
C ALA A 81 -5.04 13.79 -6.73
N ASP A 82 -4.43 13.27 -5.66
CA ASP A 82 -5.09 12.33 -4.74
C ASP A 82 -6.00 12.98 -3.69
N GLY A 83 -6.09 14.32 -3.69
CA GLY A 83 -6.92 15.10 -2.77
C GLY A 83 -6.34 15.23 -1.35
N VAL A 84 -5.12 14.74 -1.08
CA VAL A 84 -4.46 14.82 0.22
C VAL A 84 -3.29 15.82 0.18
N PRO A 85 -3.36 16.92 0.94
CA PRO A 85 -2.27 17.91 0.96
C PRO A 85 -0.92 17.28 1.34
N ASN A 86 0.11 17.57 0.55
CA ASN A 86 1.49 17.11 0.75
C ASN A 86 1.67 15.59 0.78
N SER A 87 0.75 14.80 0.23
CA SER A 87 0.94 13.34 0.06
C SER A 87 2.12 13.03 -0.87
N SER A 88 2.33 13.87 -1.90
CA SER A 88 3.47 13.81 -2.84
C SER A 88 4.85 13.95 -2.22
N LYS A 89 4.95 14.34 -0.94
CA LYS A 89 6.22 14.51 -0.23
C LYS A 89 6.37 13.51 0.93
N ARG A 90 5.47 12.53 1.01
CA ARG A 90 5.37 11.59 2.11
C ARG A 90 5.21 10.17 1.56
N ASN A 91 5.61 9.18 2.36
CA ASN A 91 5.35 7.78 2.12
C ASN A 91 3.89 7.46 2.45
N GLU A 92 2.99 8.03 1.66
CA GLU A 92 1.56 7.86 1.78
C GLU A 92 0.97 7.45 0.42
N CYS A 93 -0.09 6.66 0.47
CA CYS A 93 -0.86 6.25 -0.70
C CYS A 93 -2.34 6.22 -0.30
N VAL A 94 -3.19 6.84 -1.11
CA VAL A 94 -4.64 6.86 -0.86
C VAL A 94 -5.30 5.78 -1.69
N HIS A 95 -5.94 4.83 -1.01
CA HIS A 95 -6.68 3.75 -1.63
C HIS A 95 -8.18 4.01 -1.54
N LEU A 96 -8.92 3.60 -2.57
CA LEU A 96 -10.37 3.59 -2.56
C LEU A 96 -10.85 2.22 -2.08
N PHE A 97 -11.61 2.18 -1.00
CA PHE A 97 -12.27 0.97 -0.53
C PHE A 97 -13.75 1.01 -0.90
N LYS A 98 -14.30 -0.10 -1.39
CA LYS A 98 -15.72 -0.21 -1.72
C LYS A 98 -16.41 -1.27 -0.86
N CYS A 99 -17.55 -0.93 -0.26
CA CYS A 99 -18.34 -1.90 0.47
C CYS A 99 -19.01 -2.89 -0.49
N SER A 100 -18.76 -4.18 -0.26
CA SER A 100 -19.37 -5.26 -1.03
C SER A 100 -20.88 -5.43 -0.79
N ASN A 101 -21.41 -4.87 0.30
CA ASN A 101 -22.82 -5.00 0.68
C ASN A 101 -23.67 -3.82 0.20
N CYS A 102 -23.27 -2.58 0.50
CA CYS A 102 -24.05 -1.38 0.18
C CYS A 102 -23.45 -0.50 -0.91
N GLY A 103 -22.26 -0.82 -1.43
CA GLY A 103 -21.60 -0.08 -2.51
C GLY A 103 -20.97 1.25 -2.12
N VAL A 104 -21.00 1.64 -0.85
CA VAL A 104 -20.36 2.86 -0.33
C VAL A 104 -18.85 2.81 -0.57
N ASP A 105 -18.32 3.90 -1.12
CA ASP A 105 -16.89 4.11 -1.31
C ASP A 105 -16.28 4.89 -0.13
N LEU A 106 -15.06 4.53 0.28
CA LEU A 106 -14.30 5.19 1.34
C LEU A 106 -12.83 5.32 0.93
N PRO A 107 -12.33 6.55 0.72
CA PRO A 107 -10.91 6.82 0.62
C PRO A 107 -10.22 6.55 1.97
N LYS A 108 -9.14 5.78 1.98
CA LYS A 108 -8.30 5.55 3.16
C LYS A 108 -6.83 5.79 2.81
N LYS A 109 -6.17 6.56 3.67
CA LYS A 109 -4.73 6.82 3.59
C LYS A 109 -3.94 5.66 4.20
N ILE A 110 -2.96 5.16 3.47
CA ILE A 110 -1.99 4.14 3.89
C ILE A 110 -0.63 4.81 4.03
N THR A 111 -0.03 4.72 5.20
CA THR A 111 1.35 5.15 5.45
C THR A 111 2.26 3.94 5.34
N TYR A 112 3.41 4.11 4.72
CA TYR A 112 4.44 3.08 4.55
C TYR A 112 5.82 3.61 4.85
#